data_AF-M1ERS7-F1
#
_entry.id   AF-M1ERS7-F1
#
_cell.length_a   1.000
_cell.length_b   1.000
_cell.length_c   1.000
_cell.angle_alpha   90.00
_cell.angle_beta   90.00
_cell.angle_gamma   90.00
#
_symmetry.space_group_name_H-M   'P 1'
#
loop_
_entity.id
_entity.type
_entity.pdbx_description
1 polymer ?
#
loop_
_entity_poly.entity_id
_entity_poly.type
_entity_poly.pdbx_seq_one_letter_code
_entity_poly.pdbx_strand_id
1 'polypeptide(L)' 'RLTLAEINEYLMGKFPFFRGSYTGWRNSVRHNLSLNDCFVKVLRDPSRPWGKDNYWMLNPNSEYTFADG' A
#
# COMPACT_ATOMS: atom_id res chain seq x y z
N ARG A 1 0.55 -9.77 -1.34
CA ARG A 1 0.57 -8.66 -2.32
C ARG A 1 -0.83 -8.09 -2.45
N LEU A 2 -0.98 -6.77 -2.53
CA LEU A 2 -2.28 -6.09 -2.65
C LEU A 2 -2.15 -4.86 -3.56
N THR A 3 -3.19 -4.50 -4.28
CA THR A 3 -3.30 -3.23 -5.00
C THR A 3 -3.56 -2.09 -4.02
N LEU A 4 -3.36 -0.84 -4.45
CA LEU A 4 -3.71 0.33 -3.64
C LEU A 4 -5.21 0.34 -3.26
N ALA A 5 -6.08 -0.12 -4.15
CA ALA A 5 -7.51 -0.22 -3.90
C ALA A 5 -7.79 -1.20 -2.75
N GLU A 6 -7.24 -2.42 -2.84
CA GLU A 6 -7.41 -3.45 -1.80
C GLU A 6 -6.82 -3.02 -0.44
N ILE A 7 -5.70 -2.28 -0.42
CA ILE A 7 -5.15 -1.71 0.82
C ILE A 7 -6.12 -0.70 1.44
N ASN A 8 -6.69 0.19 0.63
CA ASN A 8 -7.67 1.17 1.11
C ASN A 8 -8.93 0.48 1.65
N GLU A 9 -9.43 -0.53 0.96
CA GLU A 9 -10.58 -1.34 1.38
C GLU A 9 -10.30 -2.09 2.68
N TYR A 10 -9.11 -2.68 2.81
CA TYR A 10 -8.70 -3.35 4.05
C TYR A 10 -8.67 -2.38 5.25
N LEU A 11 -8.07 -1.20 5.07
CA LEU A 11 -8.02 -0.18 6.12
C LEU A 11 -9.43 0.27 6.53
N MET A 12 -10.31 0.53 5.56
CA MET A 12 -11.71 0.86 5.83
C MET A 12 -12.45 -0.29 6.51
N GLY A 13 -12.21 -1.54 6.11
CA GLY A 13 -12.80 -2.73 6.72
C GLY A 13 -12.37 -2.92 8.17
N LYS A 14 -11.09 -2.70 8.47
CA LYS A 14 -10.50 -2.98 9.79
C LYS A 14 -10.63 -1.84 10.80
N PHE A 15 -10.48 -0.59 10.37
CA PHE A 15 -10.45 0.56 11.27
C PHE A 15 -11.56 1.55 10.93
N PRO A 16 -12.55 1.76 11.83
CA PRO A 16 -13.66 2.69 11.60
C PRO A 16 -13.24 4.11 11.23
N PHE A 17 -12.08 4.56 11.72
CA PHE A 17 -11.48 5.87 11.41
C PHE A 17 -11.43 6.18 9.90
N PHE A 18 -11.19 5.19 9.05
CA PHE A 18 -11.05 5.40 7.59
C PHE A 18 -12.37 5.42 6.82
N ARG A 19 -13.52 5.19 7.46
CA ARG A 19 -14.83 5.08 6.79
C ARG A 19 -15.56 6.41 6.57
N GLY A 20 -15.04 7.51 7.11
CA GLY A 20 -15.67 8.83 7.04
C GLY A 20 -15.58 9.52 5.67
N SER A 21 -16.19 10.70 5.57
CA SER A 21 -16.15 11.56 4.36
C SER A 21 -14.76 12.12 4.07
N TYR A 22 -13.90 12.20 5.09
CA TYR A 22 -12.51 12.63 4.91
C TYR A 22 -11.69 11.53 4.22
N THR A 23 -11.24 11.80 3.00
CA THR A 23 -10.45 10.86 2.19
C THR A 23 -8.98 11.25 2.07
N GLY A 24 -8.52 12.30 2.77
CA GLY A 24 -7.14 12.79 2.67
C GLY A 24 -6.09 11.77 3.13
N TRP A 25 -6.47 10.85 4.02
CA TRP A 25 -5.63 9.72 4.45
C TRP A 25 -5.17 8.82 3.29
N ARG A 26 -5.95 8.71 2.21
CA ARG A 26 -5.56 7.94 1.01
C ARG A 26 -4.29 8.51 0.38
N ASN A 27 -4.07 9.81 0.51
CA ASN A 27 -2.83 10.44 0.07
C ASN A 27 -1.66 10.02 0.94
N SER A 28 -1.84 10.02 2.27
CA SER A 28 -0.84 9.54 3.22
C SER A 28 -0.46 8.08 2.97
N VAL A 29 -1.44 7.22 2.65
CA VAL A 29 -1.18 5.81 2.28
C VAL A 29 -0.31 5.73 1.03
N ARG A 30 -0.67 6.44 -0.06
CA ARG A 30 0.14 6.47 -1.29
C ARG A 30 1.57 6.97 -1.05
N HIS A 31 1.70 8.02 -0.24
CA HIS A 31 2.99 8.58 0.12
C HIS A 31 3.85 7.57 0.90
N ASN A 32 3.30 6.93 1.93
CA ASN A 32 4.01 5.94 2.73
C ASN A 32 4.44 4.71 1.91
N LEU A 33 3.57 4.22 1.03
CA LEU A 33 3.92 3.11 0.13
C LEU A 33 5.11 3.45 -0.77
N SER A 34 5.26 4.72 -1.16
CA SER A 34 6.32 5.14 -2.07
C SER A 34 7.60 5.57 -1.36
N LEU A 35 7.49 6.08 -0.13
CA LEU A 35 8.62 6.63 0.64
C LEU A 35 9.33 5.58 1.50
N ASN A 36 8.60 4.57 1.98
CA ASN A 36 9.17 3.59 2.90
C ASN A 36 9.67 2.35 2.14
N ASP A 37 10.97 2.05 2.29
CA ASP A 37 11.67 0.91 1.68
C ASP A 37 11.11 -0.46 2.09
N CYS A 38 10.26 -0.51 3.11
CA CYS A 38 9.47 -1.69 3.46
C CYS A 38 8.49 -2.09 2.37
N PHE A 39 8.12 -1.20 1.46
CA PHE A 39 7.14 -1.48 0.41
C PHE A 39 7.78 -1.41 -0.97
N VAL A 40 7.54 -2.44 -1.77
CA VAL A 40 7.95 -2.49 -3.18
C VAL A 40 6.73 -2.52 -4.08
N LYS A 41 6.77 -1.72 -5.14
CA LYS A 41 5.77 -1.76 -6.21
C LYS A 41 6.13 -2.89 -7.18
N VAL A 42 5.20 -3.82 -7.37
CA VAL A 42 5.33 -4.92 -8.33
C VAL A 42 4.43 -4.62 -9.52
N LEU A 43 5.04 -4.51 -10.70
CA LEU A 43 4.34 -4.21 -11.93
C LEU A 43 3.44 -5.39 -12.33
N ARG A 44 2.18 -5.10 -12.62
CA ARG A 44 1.27 -6.08 -13.24
C ARG A 44 1.56 -6.24 -14.72
N ASP A 45 1.82 -5.11 -15.37
CA ASP A 45 2.18 -5.00 -16.78
C ASP A 45 3.43 -4.11 -16.89
N PRO A 46 4.60 -4.66 -17.29
CA PRO A 46 5.83 -3.90 -17.44
C PRO A 46 5.72 -2.74 -18.44
N SER A 47 4.79 -2.81 -19.41
CA SER A 47 4.55 -1.71 -20.36
C SER A 47 3.78 -0.53 -19.74
N ARG A 48 3.16 -0.73 -18.57
CA ARG A 48 2.37 0.28 -17.85
C ARG A 48 2.86 0.47 -16.40
N PRO A 49 4.09 0.99 -16.19
CA PRO A 49 4.68 1.12 -14.85
C PRO A 49 3.93 2.09 -13.92
N TRP A 50 3.14 2.99 -14.49
CA TRP A 50 2.32 3.98 -13.76
C TRP A 50 0.87 3.52 -13.52
N GLY A 51 0.56 2.25 -13.83
CA GLY A 51 -0.76 1.66 -13.63
C GLY A 51 -1.24 1.73 -12.17
N LYS A 52 -2.51 2.10 -11.97
CA LYS A 52 -3.17 2.12 -10.65
C LYS A 52 -3.44 0.70 -10.11
N ASP A 53 -3.35 -0.29 -10.98
CA ASP A 53 -3.59 -1.73 -10.80
C ASP A 53 -2.33 -2.54 -10.50
N ASN A 54 -1.18 -1.86 -10.38
CA ASN A 54 0.06 -2.44 -9.88
C ASN A 54 -0.08 -2.88 -8.42
N TYR A 55 0.69 -3.88 -8.04
CA TYR A 55 0.68 -4.44 -6.70
C TYR A 55 1.71 -3.76 -5.81
N TRP A 56 1.46 -3.84 -4.50
CA TRP A 56 2.38 -3.51 -3.44
C TRP A 56 2.65 -4.76 -2.61
N MET A 57 3.90 -4.91 -2.21
CA MET A 57 4.40 -6.02 -1.40
C MET A 57 5.36 -5.51 -0.35
N LEU A 58 5.53 -6.29 0.72
CA LEU A 58 6.65 -6.08 1.62
C LEU A 58 7.95 -6.40 0.90
N ASN A 59 8.95 -5.56 1.11
CA ASN A 59 10.31 -5.80 0.66
C ASN A 59 10.92 -6.91 1.53
N PRO A 60 11.24 -8.10 1.00
CA PRO A 60 11.78 -9.20 1.81
C PRO A 60 13.14 -8.87 2.45
N ASN A 61 13.83 -7.85 1.94
CA ASN A 61 15.12 -7.39 2.46
C ASN A 61 14.99 -6.22 3.44
N SER A 62 13.78 -5.73 3.72
CA SER A 62 13.60 -4.68 4.71
C SER A 62 13.81 -5.24 6.12
N GLU A 63 14.58 -4.54 6.95
CA GLU A 63 14.84 -4.88 8.35
C GLU A 63 13.56 -5.03 9.18
N TYR A 64 12.46 -4.38 8.77
CA TYR A 64 11.17 -4.43 9.44
C TYR A 64 10.30 -5.63 9.04
N THR A 65 10.71 -6.43 8.05
CA THR A 65 9.93 -7.61 7.61
C THR A 65 9.86 -8.69 8.70
N PHE A 66 10.75 -8.62 9.70
CA PHE A 66 10.85 -9.55 10.82
C PHE A 66 10.89 -8.82 12.18
N ALA A 67 10.28 -7.64 12.28
CA ALA A 67 9.94 -7.10 13.60
C ALA A 67 8.76 -7.91 14.15
N ASP A 68 9.07 -9.14 14.54
CA ASP A 68 8.19 -10.07 15.22
C ASP A 68 7.67 -9.41 16.51
N GLY A 69 6.36 -9.52 16.72
CA GLY A 69 5.77 -9.48 18.04
C GLY A 69 5.82 -10.87 18.66
#